data_AF-A0AAD0WCQ8-F1
#
_entry.id   AF-A0AAD0WCQ8-F1
#
_cell.length_a   1.000
_cell.length_b   1.000
_cell.length_c   1.000
_cell.angle_alpha   90.00
_cell.angle_beta   90.00
_cell.angle_gamma   90.00
#
_symmetry.space_group_name_H-M   'P 1'
#
loop_
_entity.id
_entity.type
_entity.pdbx_description
1 polymer ?
#
loop_
_entity_poly.entity_id
_entity_poly.type
_entity_poly.pdbx_seq_one_letter_code
_entity_poly.pdbx_strand_id
1 'polypeptide(L)'
;MAFSIKLNTPRYSAQLAFSSLVTSSLMLGLLAKKDPQGELIDNCNGNIKAAFATLAADKLFSIHHVHEINGPEHTARRFNTIYRDFPLVFTEGMKDWGIKIISLEASPHFEIESMEESA
;
A
#
# COMPACT_ATOMS: atom_id res chain seq x y z
N MET A 1 -16.66 6.54 -3.76
CA MET A 1 -16.98 5.10 -3.70
C MET A 1 -15.76 4.36 -3.17
N ALA A 2 -15.94 3.46 -2.20
CA ALA A 2 -14.85 2.62 -1.69
C ALA A 2 -14.37 1.64 -2.77
N PHE A 3 -13.09 1.27 -2.75
CA PHE A 3 -12.52 0.32 -3.71
C PHE A 3 -11.38 -0.48 -3.07
N SER A 4 -11.03 -1.61 -3.68
CA SER A 4 -9.82 -2.35 -3.34
C SER A 4 -9.00 -2.61 -4.60
N ILE A 5 -7.69 -2.78 -4.42
CA ILE A 5 -6.76 -3.01 -5.51
C ILE A 5 -5.64 -3.92 -5.01
N LYS A 6 -5.20 -4.82 -5.90
CA LYS A 6 -4.01 -5.64 -5.72
C LYS A 6 -2.92 -5.11 -6.64
N LEU A 7 -1.75 -4.84 -6.07
CA LEU A 7 -0.57 -4.35 -6.74
C LEU A 7 0.49 -5.44 -6.69
N ASN A 8 1.04 -5.79 -7.85
CA ASN A 8 2.17 -6.69 -7.95
C ASN A 8 3.33 -5.88 -8.54
N THR A 9 4.38 -5.69 -7.75
CA THR A 9 5.59 -4.99 -8.18
C THR A 9 6.77 -5.97 -8.09
N PRO A 10 7.92 -5.67 -8.72
CA PRO A 10 9.11 -6.49 -8.57
C PRO A 10 9.62 -6.60 -7.12
N ARG A 11 9.25 -5.67 -6.23
CA ARG A 11 9.74 -5.60 -4.84
C ARG A 11 8.75 -6.17 -3.82
N TYR A 12 7.46 -6.11 -4.13
CA TYR A 12 6.40 -6.50 -3.20
C TYR A 12 5.07 -6.79 -3.91
N SER A 13 4.23 -7.57 -3.23
CA SER A 13 2.81 -7.74 -3.50
C SER A 13 2.02 -7.04 -2.39
N ALA A 14 1.04 -6.21 -2.75
CA ALA A 14 0.21 -5.50 -1.78
C ALA A 14 -1.25 -5.54 -2.18
N GLN A 15 -2.14 -5.82 -1.23
CA GLN A 15 -3.58 -5.66 -1.40
C GLN A 15 -4.08 -4.59 -0.42
N LEU A 16 -4.67 -3.52 -0.96
CA LEU A 16 -5.15 -2.39 -0.19
C LEU A 16 -6.64 -2.13 -0.48
N ALA A 17 -7.37 -1.71 0.55
CA ALA A 17 -8.71 -1.18 0.43
C ALA A 17 -8.73 0.31 0.80
N PHE A 18 -9.56 1.08 0.11
CA PHE A 18 -9.71 2.52 0.27
C PHE A 18 -11.18 2.83 0.57
N SER A 19 -11.41 3.64 1.60
CA SER A 19 -12.77 4.03 2.00
C SER A 19 -13.35 5.08 1.06
N SER A 20 -14.65 5.35 1.20
CA SER A 20 -15.32 6.42 0.44
C SER A 20 -14.81 7.83 0.76
N LEU A 21 -14.06 8.00 1.87
CA LEU A 21 -13.44 9.27 2.28
C LEU A 21 -12.24 9.63 1.39
N VAL A 22 -11.62 8.64 0.75
CA VAL A 22 -10.51 8.86 -0.20
C VAL A 22 -11.09 9.25 -1.56
N THR A 23 -11.28 10.55 -1.77
CA THR A 23 -11.82 11.10 -3.02
C THR A 23 -10.74 11.22 -4.10
N SER A 24 -11.14 11.29 -5.37
CA SER A 24 -10.19 11.51 -6.47
C SER A 24 -9.43 12.84 -6.32
N SER A 25 -10.06 13.88 -5.78
CA SER A 25 -9.42 15.17 -5.52
C SER A 25 -8.32 15.04 -4.46
N LEU A 26 -8.56 14.27 -3.40
CA LEU A 26 -7.55 13.98 -2.38
C LEU A 26 -6.39 13.17 -2.97
N MET A 27 -6.69 12.13 -3.76
CA MET A 27 -5.67 11.31 -4.42
C MET A 27 -4.77 12.16 -5.31
N LEU A 28 -5.37 12.98 -6.18
CA LEU A 28 -4.63 13.89 -7.07
C LEU A 28 -3.83 14.93 -6.31
N GLY A 29 -4.37 15.51 -5.23
CA GLY A 29 -3.64 16.47 -4.41
C GLY A 29 -2.39 15.87 -3.77
N LEU A 30 -2.48 14.62 -3.31
CA LEU A 30 -1.32 13.90 -2.77
C LEU A 30 -0.32 13.47 -3.84
N LEU A 31 -0.80 13.00 -5.00
CA LEU A 31 0.06 12.68 -6.14
C LEU A 31 0.83 13.91 -6.59
N ALA A 32 0.17 15.05 -6.82
CA ALA A 32 0.83 16.30 -7.21
C ALA A 32 1.89 16.77 -6.19
N LYS A 33 1.69 16.48 -4.90
CA LYS A 33 2.64 16.85 -3.84
C LYS A 33 3.83 15.89 -3.73
N LYS A 34 3.62 14.59 -3.94
CA LYS A 34 4.62 13.53 -3.67
C LYS A 34 5.29 12.99 -4.94
N ASP A 35 4.64 13.19 -6.08
CA ASP A 35 5.08 12.83 -7.43
C ASP A 35 4.75 14.01 -8.38
N PRO A 36 5.49 15.12 -8.26
CA PRO A 36 5.20 16.34 -9.04
C PRO A 36 5.48 16.17 -10.54
N GLN A 37 6.27 15.16 -10.92
CA GLN A 37 6.55 14.85 -12.33
C GLN A 37 5.46 13.98 -12.97
N GLY A 38 4.57 13.38 -12.18
CA GLY A 38 3.47 12.56 -12.67
C GLY A 38 3.88 11.15 -13.10
N GLU A 39 5.07 10.69 -12.74
CA GLU A 39 5.61 9.40 -13.17
C GLU A 39 4.71 8.23 -12.77
N LEU A 40 4.09 8.27 -11.58
CA LEU A 40 3.19 7.21 -11.14
C LEU A 40 1.90 7.17 -11.94
N ILE A 41 1.39 8.34 -12.33
CA ILE A 41 0.18 8.42 -13.17
C ILE A 41 0.49 7.87 -14.56
N ASP A 42 1.63 8.25 -15.13
CA ASP A 42 2.07 7.78 -16.45
C ASP A 42 2.30 6.27 -16.44
N ASN A 43 3.01 5.74 -15.45
CA ASN A 43 3.24 4.30 -15.26
C ASN A 43 1.95 3.50 -15.05
N CYS A 44 0.88 4.17 -14.57
CA CYS A 44 -0.43 3.57 -14.37
C CYS A 44 -1.41 3.87 -15.51
N ASN A 45 -0.92 4.28 -16.70
CA ASN A 45 -1.74 4.63 -17.87
C ASN A 45 -2.84 5.65 -17.56
N GLY A 46 -2.52 6.67 -16.76
CA GLY A 46 -3.47 7.72 -16.36
C GLY A 46 -4.43 7.33 -15.23
N ASN A 47 -4.33 6.12 -14.68
CA ASN A 47 -5.24 5.66 -13.63
C ASN A 47 -4.84 6.21 -12.25
N ILE A 48 -5.52 7.29 -11.83
CA ILE A 48 -5.30 7.98 -10.55
C ILE A 48 -5.39 7.02 -9.35
N LYS A 49 -6.35 6.09 -9.34
CA LYS A 49 -6.54 5.16 -8.22
C LYS A 49 -5.37 4.20 -8.10
N ALA A 50 -4.89 3.70 -9.24
CA ALA A 50 -3.72 2.82 -9.28
C ALA A 50 -2.46 3.58 -8.87
N ALA A 51 -2.22 4.77 -9.44
CA ALA A 51 -1.07 5.61 -9.10
C ALA A 51 -1.02 5.96 -7.59
N PHE A 52 -2.16 6.37 -7.03
CA PHE A 52 -2.27 6.66 -5.61
C PHE A 52 -2.07 5.41 -4.75
N ALA A 53 -2.63 4.26 -5.16
CA ALA A 53 -2.44 3.02 -4.44
C ALA A 53 -0.97 2.58 -4.44
N THR A 54 -0.27 2.73 -5.57
CA THR A 54 1.17 2.46 -5.68
C THR A 54 1.97 3.37 -4.76
N LEU A 55 1.68 4.68 -4.74
CA LEU A 55 2.31 5.62 -3.82
C LEU A 55 2.11 5.19 -2.35
N ALA A 56 0.88 4.86 -1.96
CA ALA A 56 0.58 4.45 -0.60
C ALA A 56 1.26 3.12 -0.24
N ALA A 57 1.23 2.14 -1.15
CA ALA A 57 1.85 0.84 -0.97
C ALA A 57 3.38 0.93 -0.84
N ASP A 58 4.04 1.76 -1.65
CA ASP A 58 5.49 2.00 -1.55
C ASP A 58 5.88 2.54 -0.17
N LYS A 59 5.10 3.49 0.37
CA LYS A 59 5.33 4.06 1.69
C LYS A 59 5.05 3.06 2.81
N LEU A 60 3.98 2.27 2.68
CA LEU A 60 3.65 1.18 3.62
C LEU A 60 4.73 0.10 3.63
N PHE A 61 5.16 -0.36 2.45
CA PHE A 61 6.21 -1.36 2.30
C PHE A 61 7.53 -0.86 2.88
N SER A 62 7.90 0.39 2.63
CA SER A 62 9.12 0.98 3.21
C SER A 62 9.10 0.96 4.74
N ILE A 63 7.96 1.29 5.37
CA ILE A 63 7.81 1.20 6.83
C ILE A 63 7.89 -0.24 7.31
N HIS A 64 7.17 -1.15 6.64
CA HIS A 64 7.10 -2.55 7.03
C HIS A 64 8.49 -3.21 6.96
N HIS A 65 9.23 -2.96 5.88
CA HIS A 65 10.54 -3.52 5.61
C HIS A 65 11.64 -2.93 6.52
N VAL A 66 11.70 -1.60 6.67
CA VAL A 66 12.75 -0.92 7.47
C VAL A 66 12.66 -1.25 8.97
N HIS A 67 11.47 -1.61 9.44
CA HIS A 67 11.23 -1.79 10.87
C HIS A 67 10.94 -3.23 11.27
N GLU A 68 11.10 -4.18 10.34
CA GLU A 68 10.91 -5.63 10.55
C GLU A 68 9.64 -5.91 11.38
N ILE A 69 8.56 -5.19 11.06
CA ILE A 69 7.41 -5.10 11.94
C ILE A 69 6.58 -6.39 11.81
N ASN A 70 6.42 -7.09 12.92
CA ASN A 70 5.63 -8.32 13.06
C ASN A 70 4.10 -8.13 12.95
N GLY A 71 3.61 -7.18 12.15
CA GLY A 71 2.17 -7.10 11.85
C GLY A 71 1.67 -5.82 11.17
N PRO A 72 0.49 -5.91 10.52
CA PRO A 72 -0.12 -4.79 9.80
C PRO A 72 -0.55 -3.64 10.74
N GLU A 73 -0.90 -3.92 12.00
CA GLU A 73 -1.35 -2.89 12.95
C GLU A 73 -0.25 -1.92 13.36
N HIS A 74 0.94 -2.44 13.66
CA HIS A 74 2.11 -1.63 13.98
C HIS A 74 2.57 -0.80 12.77
N THR A 75 2.50 -1.41 11.58
CA THR A 75 2.77 -0.72 10.30
C THR A 75 1.78 0.44 10.11
N ALA A 76 0.49 0.21 10.36
CA ALA A 76 -0.56 1.24 10.27
C ALA A 76 -0.36 2.39 11.27
N ARG A 77 -0.10 2.08 12.55
CA ARG A 77 0.17 3.10 13.59
C ARG A 77 1.35 3.99 13.22
N ARG A 78 2.42 3.37 12.72
CA ARG A 78 3.63 4.10 12.34
C ARG A 78 3.43 4.93 11.08
N PHE A 79 2.71 4.40 10.09
CA PHE A 79 2.31 5.15 8.90
C PHE A 79 1.53 6.41 9.27
N ASN A 80 0.51 6.29 10.13
CA ASN A 80 -0.30 7.43 10.58
C ASN A 80 0.52 8.49 11.34
N THR A 81 1.62 8.07 11.99
CA THR A 81 2.51 8.99 12.71
C THR A 81 3.45 9.75 11.76
N ILE A 82 4.02 9.07 10.77
CA ILE A 82 5.03 9.60 9.85
C ILE A 82 4.37 10.39 8.70
N TYR A 83 3.31 9.84 8.11
CA TYR A 83 2.66 10.37 6.91
C TYR A 83 1.31 11.00 7.26
N ARG A 84 1.35 12.05 8.08
CA ARG A 84 0.14 12.75 8.55
C ARG A 84 -0.69 13.43 7.45
N ASP A 85 -0.09 13.64 6.27
CA ASP A 85 -0.78 14.18 5.11
C ASP A 85 -1.53 13.12 4.29
N PHE A 86 -1.29 11.83 4.55
CA PHE A 86 -2.03 10.74 3.93
C PHE A 86 -3.33 10.42 4.69
N PRO A 87 -4.31 9.79 4.01
CA PRO A 87 -5.47 9.23 4.70
C PRO A 87 -5.03 8.20 5.74
N LEU A 88 -5.74 8.17 6.87
CA LEU A 88 -5.42 7.29 7.98
C LEU A 88 -5.51 5.83 7.55
N VAL A 89 -4.46 5.07 7.86
CA VAL A 89 -4.45 3.62 7.73
C VAL A 89 -5.21 3.04 8.92
N PHE A 90 -6.14 2.14 8.62
CA PHE A 90 -7.01 1.49 9.59
C PHE A 90 -6.20 0.83 10.70
N THR A 91 -6.55 1.19 11.93
CA THR A 91 -6.20 0.48 13.16
C THR A 91 -7.49 0.02 13.84
N GLU A 92 -7.41 -0.97 14.73
CA GLU A 92 -8.58 -1.53 15.40
C GLU A 92 -9.53 -0.45 15.98
N GLY A 93 -10.84 -0.61 15.77
CA GLY A 93 -11.88 0.29 16.28
C GLY A 93 -12.09 1.60 15.51
N MET A 94 -11.28 1.89 14.48
CA MET A 94 -11.35 3.15 13.74
C MET A 94 -12.52 3.17 12.74
N LYS A 95 -13.31 4.24 12.71
CA LYS A 95 -14.47 4.40 11.79
C LYS A 95 -14.20 5.33 10.62
N ASP A 96 -13.21 6.19 10.76
CA ASP A 96 -12.81 7.28 9.86
C ASP A 96 -11.52 6.97 9.08
N TRP A 97 -11.22 5.68 8.91
CA TRP A 97 -10.05 5.23 8.16
C TRP A 97 -10.18 5.55 6.66
N GLY A 98 -9.06 5.86 6.02
CA GLY A 98 -8.95 6.08 4.58
C GLY A 98 -8.39 4.88 3.84
N ILE A 99 -7.39 4.21 4.41
CA ILE A 99 -6.67 3.07 3.80
C ILE A 99 -6.75 1.86 4.74
N LYS A 100 -6.90 0.65 4.21
CA LYS A 100 -6.82 -0.60 4.98
C LYS A 100 -5.87 -1.56 4.28
N ILE A 101 -4.89 -2.06 5.03
CA ILE A 101 -3.95 -3.08 4.55
C ILE A 101 -4.67 -4.43 4.61
N ILE A 102 -4.81 -5.10 3.48
CA ILE A 102 -5.33 -6.48 3.41
C ILE A 102 -4.15 -7.45 3.41
N SER A 103 -3.16 -7.22 2.56
CA SER A 103 -1.89 -7.95 2.54
C SER A 103 -0.74 -7.05 2.11
N LEU A 104 0.47 -7.36 2.57
CA LEU A 104 1.70 -6.67 2.20
C LEU A 104 2.88 -7.65 2.38
N GLU A 105 3.46 -8.08 1.27
CA GLU A 105 4.45 -9.16 1.23
C GLU A 105 5.63 -8.75 0.33
N ALA A 106 6.86 -9.08 0.71
CA ALA A 106 8.04 -8.84 -0.13
C ALA A 106 8.08 -9.83 -1.31
N SER A 107 8.53 -9.37 -2.48
CA SER A 107 8.69 -10.17 -3.71
C SER A 107 10.15 -10.18 -4.19
N PRO A 108 10.67 -11.28 -4.77
CA PRO A 108 10.19 -12.66 -4.67
C PRO A 108 10.81 -13.36 -3.45
N HIS A 109 9.95 -13.82 -2.53
CA HIS A 109 10.28 -14.98 -1.71
C HIS A 109 10.38 -16.18 -2.66
N PHE A 110 11.52 -16.86 -2.68
CA PHE A 110 11.64 -18.17 -3.30
C PHE A 110 11.34 -19.21 -2.21
N GLU A 111 10.39 -20.10 -2.47
CA GLU A 111 10.18 -21.31 -1.65
C GLU A 111 10.80 -22.48 -2.41
N ILE A 112 11.73 -23.18 -1.74
CA ILE A 112 12.29 -24.43 -2.25
C ILE A 112 11.55 -25.55 -1.54
N GLU A 113 10.60 -26.18 -2.22
CA GLU A 113 9.99 -27.42 -1.75
C GLU A 113 10.93 -28.58 -2.08
N SER A 114 11.41 -29.31 -1.07
CA SER A 114 12.14 -30.56 -1.27
C SER A 114 11.17 -31.65 -1.70
N MET A 115 11.24 -32.09 -2.96
CA MET A 115 10.58 -33.31 -3.41
C MET A 115 11.32 -34.52 -2.85
N GLU A 116 10.68 -35.31 -2.00
CA GLU A 116 11.18 -36.65 -1.65
C GLU A 116 11.11 -37.53 -2.92
N GLU A 117 12.26 -37.96 -3.42
CA GLU A 117 12.31 -39.06 -4.39
C GLU A 117 11.75 -40.30 -3.70
N SER A 118 10.60 -40.77 -4.17
CA SER A 118 10.03 -42.05 -3.72
C SER A 118 10.98 -43.16 -4.18
N ALA A 119 11.73 -43.74 -3.23
CA ALA A 119 12.59 -44.91 -3.44
C ALA A 119 11.80 -46.21 -3.46
#